data_AF-A0A3C2D8X6-F1
#
_entry.id   AF-A0A3C2D8X6-F1
#
_cell.length_a   1.000
_cell.length_b   1.000
_cell.length_c   1.000
_cell.angle_alpha   90.00
_cell.angle_beta   90.00
_cell.angle_gamma   90.00
#
_symmetry.space_group_name_H-M   'P 1'
#
loop_
_entity.id
_entity.type
_entity.pdbx_description
1 polymer ?
#
loop_
_entity_poly.entity_id
_entity_poly.type
_entity_poly.pdbx_seq_one_letter_code
_entity_poly.pdbx_strand_id
1 'polypeptide(L)'
;MDVNPVKAVKGQVEALKQWNKTASDLLTTAVSKIRQPIESLFNWLIEKTDIQRASKVRSTKGLMVNVFSRLALTYIALIFNS
;
A
#
# COMPACT_ATOMS: atom_id res chain seq x y z
N MET A 1 -3.09 -10.93 3.13
CA MET A 1 -1.94 -11.01 2.20
C MET A 1 -0.88 -11.86 2.87
N ASP A 2 -1.05 -13.16 2.68
CA ASP A 2 -0.60 -14.19 3.60
C ASP A 2 0.84 -14.58 3.33
N VAL A 3 1.71 -14.30 4.31
CA VAL A 3 2.98 -15.01 4.43
C VAL A 3 2.58 -16.46 4.73
N ASN A 4 2.71 -17.32 3.72
CA ASN A 4 2.25 -18.71 3.77
C ASN A 4 2.69 -19.35 5.10
N PRO A 5 1.77 -19.92 5.89
CA PRO A 5 2.10 -20.49 7.19
C PRO A 5 3.25 -21.48 7.01
N VAL A 6 4.35 -21.24 7.72
CA VAL A 6 5.50 -22.13 7.71
C VAL A 6 5.00 -23.48 8.23
N LYS A 7 4.91 -24.46 7.33
CA LYS A 7 4.43 -25.80 7.64
C LYS A 7 5.30 -26.36 8.76
N ALA A 8 4.69 -26.67 9.91
CA ALA A 8 5.41 -27.27 11.02
C ALA A 8 6.00 -28.62 10.58
N VAL A 9 7.32 -28.75 10.65
CA VAL A 9 7.99 -30.02 10.34
C VAL A 9 7.68 -31.01 11.46
N LYS A 10 7.15 -32.19 11.10
CA LYS A 10 6.74 -33.23 12.04
C LYS A 10 7.99 -33.76 12.79
N GLY A 11 8.01 -33.67 14.12
CA GLY A 11 9.10 -34.15 14.97
C GLY A 11 10.05 -33.07 15.53
N GLN A 12 9.79 -31.77 15.30
CA GLN A 12 10.57 -30.70 15.94
C GLN A 12 10.25 -30.53 17.43
N VAL A 13 11.28 -30.25 18.23
CA VAL A 13 11.16 -29.88 19.65
C VAL A 13 10.25 -28.66 19.78
N GLU A 14 9.27 -28.71 20.70
CA GLU A 14 8.23 -27.66 20.83
C GLU A 14 8.81 -26.26 21.02
N ALA A 15 9.93 -26.15 21.75
CA ALA A 15 10.65 -24.89 21.92
C ALA A 15 11.11 -24.29 20.58
N LEU A 16 11.72 -25.08 19.70
CA LEU A 16 12.20 -24.60 18.39
C LEU A 16 11.05 -24.19 17.47
N LYS A 17 9.93 -24.91 17.55
CA LYS A 17 8.71 -24.57 16.81
C LYS A 17 8.13 -23.25 17.27
N GLN A 18 8.09 -23.02 18.58
CA GLN A 18 7.60 -21.76 19.16
C GLN A 18 8.51 -20.59 18.78
N TRP A 19 9.83 -20.76 18.85
CA TRP A 19 10.81 -19.75 18.45
C TRP A 19 10.69 -19.35 16.97
N ASN A 20 10.61 -20.33 16.06
CA ASN A 20 10.43 -20.05 14.63
C ASN A 20 9.10 -19.35 14.33
N LYS A 21 8.04 -19.72 15.06
CA LYS A 21 6.73 -19.09 14.93
C LYS A 21 6.80 -17.63 15.38
N THR A 22 7.35 -17.35 16.56
CA THR A 22 7.51 -15.98 17.07
C THR A 22 8.35 -15.13 16.12
N ALA A 23 9.45 -15.66 15.58
CA ALA A 23 10.27 -14.94 14.60
C ALA A 23 9.47 -14.59 13.32
N SER A 24 8.70 -15.54 12.79
CA SER A 24 7.88 -15.35 11.59
C SER A 24 6.74 -14.35 11.83
N ASP A 25 6.10 -14.39 13.01
CA ASP A 25 5.03 -13.48 13.39
C ASP A 25 5.54 -12.04 13.57
N LEU A 26 6.75 -11.87 14.12
CA LEU A 26 7.40 -10.56 14.24
C LEU A 26 7.70 -9.95 12.87
N LEU A 27 8.23 -10.74 11.94
CA LEU A 27 8.48 -10.29 10.57
C LEU A 27 7.18 -9.96 9.84
N THR A 28 6.16 -10.79 9.99
CA THR A 28 4.83 -10.55 9.40
C THR A 28 4.21 -9.28 9.94
N THR A 29 4.34 -9.02 11.25
CA THR A 29 3.86 -7.80 11.89
C THR A 29 4.62 -6.57 11.39
N ALA A 30 5.95 -6.64 11.27
CA ALA A 30 6.77 -5.55 10.76
C ALA A 30 6.40 -5.19 9.31
N VAL A 31 6.30 -6.20 8.43
CA VAL A 31 5.88 -6.01 7.04
C VAL A 31 4.46 -5.45 6.95
N SER A 32 3.56 -5.90 7.82
CA SER A 32 2.17 -5.40 7.83
C SER A 32 2.07 -3.94 8.31
N LYS A 33 2.87 -3.53 9.30
CA LYS A 33 2.96 -2.13 9.74
C LYS A 33 3.45 -1.19 8.63
N ILE A 34 4.32 -1.67 7.73
CA ILE A 34 4.79 -0.89 6.57
C ILE A 34 3.73 -0.83 5.47
N ARG A 35 2.91 -1.88 5.30
CA ARG A 35 1.85 -1.92 4.28
C ARG A 35 0.66 -1.04 4.60
N GLN A 36 0.22 -0.99 5.87
CA GLN A 36 -0.91 -0.18 6.30
C GLN A 36 -0.85 1.30 5.87
N PRO A 37 0.28 2.04 6.03
CA PRO A 37 0.36 3.42 5.56
C PRO A 37 0.36 3.53 4.04
N ILE A 38 0.92 2.55 3.33
CA ILE A 38 0.90 2.50 1.86
C ILE A 38 -0.54 2.31 1.37
N GLU A 39 -1.27 1.35 1.95
CA GLU A 39 -2.70 1.10 1.65
C GLU A 39 -3.56 2.33 1.98
N SER A 40 -3.32 2.97 3.13
CA SER A 40 -4.02 4.21 3.53
C SER A 40 -3.77 5.35 2.55
N LEU A 41 -2.52 5.53 2.10
CA LEU A 41 -2.13 6.55 1.12
C LEU A 41 -2.79 6.31 -0.23
N PHE A 42 -2.75 5.06 -0.73
CA PHE A 42 -3.40 4.73 -1.99
C PHE A 42 -4.92 4.85 -1.90
N ASN A 43 -5.54 4.47 -0.78
CA ASN A 43 -6.97 4.63 -0.57
C ASN A 43 -7.37 6.11 -0.57
N TRP A 44 -6.64 6.95 0.15
CA TRP A 44 -6.84 8.40 0.15
C TRP A 44 -6.64 9.02 -1.25
N LEU A 45 -5.61 8.57 -1.97
CA LEU A 45 -5.34 9.04 -3.33
C LEU A 45 -6.49 8.67 -4.28
N ILE A 46 -6.98 7.42 -4.23
CA ILE A 46 -8.10 6.96 -5.05
C ILE A 46 -9.36 7.76 -4.74
N GLU A 47 -9.64 8.05 -3.46
CA GLU A 47 -10.78 8.87 -3.04
C GLU A 47 -10.68 10.31 -3.56
N LYS A 48 -9.50 10.94 -3.47
CA LYS A 48 -9.30 12.34 -3.91
C LYS A 48 -9.21 12.52 -5.41
N THR A 49 -8.67 11.53 -6.11
CA THR A 49 -8.50 11.58 -7.58
C THR A 49 -9.68 10.97 -8.32
N ASP A 50 -10.57 10.25 -7.62
CA ASP A 50 -11.68 9.48 -8.19
C ASP A 50 -11.18 8.59 -9.36
N ILE A 51 -10.01 7.97 -9.15
CA ILE A 51 -9.31 7.18 -10.19
C ILE A 51 -10.19 6.05 -10.73
N GLN A 52 -11.15 5.52 -9.95
CA GLN A 52 -12.10 4.53 -10.45
C GLN A 52 -13.08 5.11 -11.47
N ARG A 53 -13.55 6.36 -11.33
CA ARG A 53 -14.29 7.06 -12.41
C ARG A 53 -13.36 7.45 -13.55
N ALA A 54 -12.11 7.75 -13.23
CA ALA A 54 -11.10 8.09 -14.23
C ALA A 54 -10.62 6.85 -15.03
N SER A 55 -10.75 5.64 -14.49
CA SER A 55 -10.62 4.36 -15.22
C SER A 55 -11.76 4.14 -16.21
N LYS A 56 -12.87 4.89 -16.09
CA LYS A 56 -13.95 4.97 -17.07
C LYS A 56 -13.62 5.92 -18.22
N VAL A 57 -12.52 6.69 -18.14
CA VAL A 57 -11.97 7.48 -19.24
C VAL A 57 -11.24 6.53 -20.18
N ARG A 58 -11.67 6.51 -21.44
CA ARG A 58 -11.26 5.57 -22.51
C ARG A 58 -9.75 5.61 -22.88
N SER A 59 -8.94 6.44 -22.21
CA SER A 59 -7.54 6.65 -22.56
C SER A 59 -6.68 7.02 -21.35
N THR A 60 -5.67 6.17 -21.07
CA THR A 60 -4.63 6.37 -20.05
C THR A 60 -3.88 7.69 -20.21
N LYS A 61 -3.74 8.19 -21.45
CA LYS A 61 -3.11 9.49 -21.74
C LYS A 61 -3.93 10.66 -21.20
N GLY A 62 -5.25 10.64 -21.40
CA GLY A 62 -6.15 11.67 -20.88
C GLY A 62 -6.24 11.68 -19.36
N LEU A 63 -6.19 10.48 -18.75
CA LEU A 63 -6.12 10.32 -17.30
C LEU A 63 -4.86 10.98 -16.71
N MET A 64 -3.69 10.68 -17.28
CA MET A 64 -2.43 11.27 -16.80
C MET A 64 -2.44 12.80 -16.91
N VAL A 65 -2.85 13.36 -18.04
CA VAL A 65 -2.90 14.82 -18.22
C VAL A 65 -3.83 15.49 -17.20
N ASN A 66 -4.97 14.88 -16.88
CA ASN A 66 -5.88 15.44 -15.87
C ASN A 66 -5.28 15.41 -14.46
N VAL A 67 -4.61 14.32 -14.07
CA VAL A 67 -3.94 14.20 -12.77
C VAL A 67 -2.78 15.19 -12.65
N PHE A 68 -1.90 15.25 -13.65
CA PHE A 68 -0.77 16.19 -13.65
C PHE A 68 -1.22 17.64 -13.71
N SER A 69 -2.31 17.96 -14.43
CA SER A 69 -2.88 19.31 -14.44
C SER A 69 -3.37 19.74 -13.06
N ARG A 70 -4.06 18.87 -12.33
CA ARG A 70 -4.51 19.16 -10.96
C ARG A 70 -3.34 19.34 -9.98
N LEU A 71 -2.31 18.51 -10.10
CA LEU A 71 -1.09 18.65 -9.29
C LEU A 71 -0.36 19.96 -9.60
N ALA A 72 -0.19 20.29 -10.88
CA ALA A 72 0.44 21.53 -11.31
C ALA A 72 -0.31 22.77 -10.81
N LEU A 73 -1.64 22.80 -10.95
CA LEU A 73 -2.46 23.91 -10.44
C LEU A 73 -2.34 24.06 -8.92
N THR A 74 -2.37 22.95 -8.19
CA THR A 74 -2.23 22.97 -6.72
C THR A 74 -0.85 23.50 -6.30
N TYR A 75 0.21 23.11 -7.01
CA TYR A 75 1.57 23.56 -6.73
C TYR A 75 1.78 25.04 -7.09
N ILE A 76 1.24 25.48 -8.23
CA ILE A 76 1.22 26.89 -8.63
C ILE A 76 0.47 27.71 -7.58
N ALA A 77 -0.74 27.28 -7.19
CA ALA A 77 -1.51 27.96 -6.15
C ALA A 77 -0.76 28.03 -4.82
N LEU A 78 -0.01 26.99 -4.45
CA LEU A 78 0.81 27.00 -3.23
C LEU A 78 1.95 28.04 -3.30
N ILE A 79 2.60 28.19 -4.45
CA ILE A 79 3.66 29.19 -4.67
C ILE A 79 3.11 30.62 -4.64
N PHE A 80 1.96 30.85 -5.26
CA PHE A 80 1.35 32.18 -5.36
C PHE A 80 0.48 32.57 -4.15
N ASN A 81 0.24 31.64 -3.23
CA ASN A 81 -0.47 31.86 -1.96
C ASN A 81 0.50 31.89 -0.76
N SER A 82 1.79 32.13 -1.02
CA SER A 82 2.85 32.35 -0.03
C SER A 82 3.34 33.80 -0.04
#